data_AF-A0A453SEP7-F1
#
_entry.id   AF-A0A453SEP7-F1
#
_cell.length_a   1.000
_cell.length_b   1.000
_cell.length_c   1.000
_cell.angle_alpha   90.00
_cell.angle_beta   90.00
_cell.angle_gamma   90.00
#
_symmetry.space_group_name_H-M   'P 1'
#
loop_
_entity.id
_entity.type
_entity.pdbx_description
1 polymer ?
#
loop_
_entity_poly.entity_id
_entity_poly.type
_entity_poly.pdbx_seq_one_letter_code
_entity_poly.pdbx_strand_id
1 'polypeptide(L)'
;DEVLVRHCYSGTSADSRTACLPRRRRQRPQGHHSRRRHVRDLGGEAAVGRRGEGPADPGGDGPRGRADAQAQLWRAQRGDRRQLGGGPQRGQGEPHLAHGQRQPQAPQLLLRLRRRRRGGLYDEEFVQKRMDRGDEVEELGGKLAAEMDPSGRDDISILAMQRLFNHQPNGPATPVDMVLDYFRYDYEFAEPPRVTSLQGTEPTATFADFGDDANFVADQRGFETLIYHIAGQYLRSDKSGNIVDPRVKLNKVVREISYDQRGVVVTTEDNSAYSADYVIVSASIGVLQSDLIQFKPQLPAWKILAIYRFDMGVYTKIFLKFPRKFWPTGPGKQFFVYASSRRGYYGMWQSFEQEYPGANVLMVTVTDVESRRIEQQPDNVTMAEAVGVLRNMFPDRDVPDATDIYVPRWWSNRFFKGSYSNWPVGVNRYEYDQLRAPVGGRVYFTGEHTSEHYNGYVHGAYLAGIDSADILMNKVLNNVEFKVRPKYDEEQK
;
A
#
# COMPACT_ATOMS: atom_id res chain seq x y z
N ASP A 1 -32.37 0.50 -42.46
CA ASP A 1 -31.21 1.05 -41.72
C ASP A 1 -31.10 0.31 -40.39
N GLU A 2 -30.80 -1.00 -40.43
CA GLU A 2 -29.45 -1.60 -40.40
C GLU A 2 -28.75 -1.41 -39.03
N VAL A 3 -28.32 -2.40 -38.25
CA VAL A 3 -28.31 -3.87 -38.31
C VAL A 3 -28.18 -4.40 -36.85
N LEU A 4 -28.94 -5.46 -36.55
CA LEU A 4 -28.83 -6.40 -35.42
C LEU A 4 -27.51 -7.20 -35.49
N VAL A 5 -26.92 -7.66 -34.36
CA VAL A 5 -26.59 -9.10 -34.13
C VAL A 5 -26.36 -9.38 -32.63
N ARG A 6 -27.25 -10.22 -32.06
CA ARG A 6 -27.00 -11.15 -30.93
C ARG A 6 -26.65 -12.51 -31.50
N HIS A 7 -25.71 -13.26 -30.91
CA HIS A 7 -25.64 -14.75 -30.84
C HIS A 7 -24.67 -15.07 -29.68
N CYS A 8 -24.97 -15.78 -28.59
CA CYS A 8 -25.49 -17.15 -28.37
C CYS A 8 -24.69 -18.24 -29.09
N TYR A 9 -23.93 -19.02 -28.33
CA TYR A 9 -23.54 -20.38 -28.70
C TYR A 9 -23.95 -21.36 -27.60
N SER A 10 -24.80 -22.30 -28.00
CA SER A 10 -25.33 -23.44 -27.27
C SER A 10 -24.36 -24.63 -27.34
N GLY A 11 -24.29 -25.41 -26.26
CA GLY A 11 -23.79 -26.78 -26.29
C GLY A 11 -24.91 -27.80 -26.56
N THR A 12 -24.52 -28.99 -27.01
CA THR A 12 -25.12 -30.35 -26.91
C THR A 12 -24.39 -31.22 -27.97
N SER A 13 -24.07 -32.50 -27.84
CA SER A 13 -24.12 -33.52 -26.78
C SER A 13 -23.30 -34.75 -27.24
N ALA A 14 -22.75 -35.51 -26.28
CA ALA A 14 -22.45 -36.96 -26.28
C ALA A 14 -21.76 -37.64 -27.49
N ASP A 15 -20.60 -38.28 -27.27
CA ASP A 15 -20.52 -39.75 -27.13
C ASP A 15 -19.12 -40.24 -26.66
N SER A 16 -19.14 -41.48 -26.19
CA SER A 16 -18.26 -42.31 -25.38
C SER A 16 -16.82 -42.67 -25.84
N ARG A 17 -16.04 -43.16 -24.84
CA ARG A 17 -14.96 -44.21 -24.85
C ARG A 17 -13.52 -43.78 -24.52
N THR A 18 -13.09 -44.22 -23.33
CA THR A 18 -11.94 -45.10 -23.04
C THR A 18 -10.61 -44.86 -23.78
N ALA A 19 -9.53 -44.52 -23.06
CA ALA A 19 -8.30 -45.34 -22.94
C ALA A 19 -7.08 -44.59 -22.35
N CYS A 20 -6.52 -45.22 -21.31
CA CYS A 20 -5.10 -45.41 -20.94
C CYS A 20 -3.98 -44.47 -21.42
N LEU A 21 -3.23 -43.97 -20.42
CA LEU A 21 -1.77 -43.72 -20.36
C LEU A 21 -0.90 -44.74 -21.17
N PRO A 22 0.37 -44.44 -21.59
CA PRO A 22 1.44 -43.97 -20.68
C PRO A 22 2.65 -43.15 -21.23
N ARG A 23 3.40 -42.64 -20.23
CA ARG A 23 4.83 -42.22 -20.14
C ARG A 23 5.81 -42.69 -21.24
N ARG A 24 6.80 -41.80 -21.54
CA ARG A 24 8.29 -42.05 -21.55
C ARG A 24 9.02 -40.69 -21.73
N ARG A 25 9.83 -40.22 -20.77
CA ARG A 25 11.28 -40.47 -20.48
C ARG A 25 12.29 -39.86 -21.48
N ARG A 26 13.06 -38.89 -20.95
CA ARG A 26 14.51 -38.59 -21.10
C ARG A 26 15.19 -38.82 -22.46
N GLN A 27 15.94 -37.81 -22.93
CA GLN A 27 17.42 -37.81 -22.93
C GLN A 27 18.02 -36.49 -23.48
N ARG A 28 19.07 -36.00 -22.79
CA ARG A 28 20.13 -35.15 -23.36
C ARG A 28 21.05 -36.00 -24.24
N PRO A 29 21.89 -35.37 -25.08
CA PRO A 29 23.32 -35.59 -24.88
C PRO A 29 24.17 -34.30 -24.96
N GLN A 30 25.34 -34.42 -24.34
CA GLN A 30 26.50 -33.51 -24.38
C GLN A 30 27.28 -33.66 -25.70
N GLY A 31 28.14 -32.67 -26.00
CA GLY A 31 29.53 -32.99 -26.32
C GLY A 31 30.16 -32.43 -27.61
N HIS A 32 31.05 -31.47 -27.39
CA HIS A 32 32.42 -31.37 -27.92
C HIS A 32 32.78 -30.74 -29.28
N HIS A 33 33.72 -29.76 -29.14
CA HIS A 33 34.93 -29.50 -29.95
C HIS A 33 34.78 -28.90 -31.36
N SER A 34 35.69 -28.07 -31.90
CA SER A 34 36.90 -27.34 -31.46
C SER A 34 37.41 -26.52 -32.68
N ARG A 35 38.40 -25.63 -32.44
CA ARG A 35 39.35 -24.96 -33.39
C ARG A 35 38.87 -23.69 -34.08
N ARG A 36 39.46 -22.50 -33.84
CA ARG A 36 40.82 -21.95 -34.14
C ARG A 36 41.11 -21.72 -35.64
N ARG A 37 41.27 -20.44 -36.03
CA ARG A 37 42.39 -19.76 -36.76
C ARG A 37 41.87 -18.41 -37.32
N HIS A 38 42.47 -17.26 -36.95
CA HIS A 38 43.51 -16.48 -37.68
C HIS A 38 42.98 -15.85 -39.00
N VAL A 39 43.29 -14.63 -39.47
CA VAL A 39 44.34 -13.61 -39.20
C VAL A 39 44.04 -12.34 -40.06
N ARG A 40 44.73 -11.22 -39.75
CA ARG A 40 45.02 -9.96 -40.52
C ARG A 40 43.92 -8.90 -40.64
N ASP A 41 44.06 -7.66 -40.16
CA ASP A 41 45.06 -6.56 -40.36
C ASP A 41 44.75 -5.62 -41.55
N LEU A 42 45.17 -4.36 -41.34
CA LEU A 42 45.18 -3.11 -42.17
C LEU A 42 44.17 -2.08 -41.64
N GLY A 43 44.51 -0.83 -41.25
CA GLY A 43 45.75 -0.04 -41.25
C GLY A 43 45.42 1.45 -41.50
N GLY A 44 46.11 2.38 -40.81
CA GLY A 44 46.29 3.83 -41.13
C GLY A 44 45.25 4.81 -40.56
N GLU A 45 45.54 5.65 -39.55
CA GLU A 45 46.33 6.94 -39.51
C GLU A 45 45.57 8.18 -40.05
N ALA A 46 45.20 9.15 -39.18
CA ALA A 46 45.86 10.46 -38.88
C ALA A 46 45.32 11.60 -39.81
N ALA A 47 45.19 12.91 -39.50
CA ALA A 47 45.62 13.86 -38.47
C ALA A 47 44.70 15.14 -38.55
N VAL A 48 44.39 15.87 -37.47
CA VAL A 48 44.95 17.18 -36.99
C VAL A 48 44.60 18.48 -37.75
N GLY A 49 44.15 19.51 -36.99
CA GLY A 49 44.38 20.97 -37.22
C GLY A 49 43.12 21.85 -37.06
N ARG A 50 42.86 22.59 -35.96
CA ARG A 50 43.45 23.82 -35.34
C ARG A 50 42.71 25.15 -35.66
N ARG A 51 42.21 25.78 -34.58
CA ARG A 51 42.19 27.21 -34.14
C ARG A 51 41.47 28.33 -34.94
N GLY A 52 40.79 29.21 -34.19
CA GLY A 52 40.48 30.62 -34.50
C GLY A 52 39.74 31.32 -33.33
N GLU A 53 40.22 32.50 -32.91
CA GLU A 53 39.83 33.33 -31.74
C GLU A 53 38.62 34.29 -32.02
N GLY A 54 38.07 34.93 -30.95
CA GLY A 54 36.86 35.81 -30.92
C GLY A 54 36.98 37.20 -31.56
N PRO A 55 36.04 38.18 -31.33
CA PRO A 55 35.68 38.72 -29.98
C PRO A 55 34.21 39.23 -29.72
N ALA A 56 33.90 39.41 -28.42
CA ALA A 56 33.04 40.38 -27.67
C ALA A 56 31.60 40.86 -28.07
N ASP A 57 30.61 40.53 -27.18
CA ASP A 57 29.51 41.28 -26.46
C ASP A 57 28.63 42.38 -27.13
N PRO A 58 27.41 42.79 -26.61
CA PRO A 58 26.76 42.47 -25.32
C PRO A 58 25.22 42.24 -25.27
N GLY A 59 24.75 41.70 -24.12
CA GLY A 59 23.46 42.09 -23.49
C GLY A 59 22.27 41.11 -23.58
N GLY A 60 21.72 40.72 -22.42
CA GLY A 60 20.39 40.08 -22.31
C GLY A 60 20.10 39.38 -20.98
N ASP A 61 19.36 40.05 -20.10
CA ASP A 61 18.91 39.60 -18.77
C ASP A 61 17.89 38.43 -18.75
N GLY A 62 18.01 37.57 -17.72
CA GLY A 62 16.92 36.79 -17.08
C GLY A 62 16.90 35.26 -17.30
N PRO A 63 16.26 34.43 -16.43
CA PRO A 63 15.76 34.65 -15.06
C PRO A 63 16.29 33.58 -14.07
N ARG A 64 17.12 33.97 -13.09
CA ARG A 64 17.49 33.13 -11.92
C ARG A 64 16.70 33.46 -10.64
N GLY A 65 15.66 34.29 -10.73
CA GLY A 65 15.03 34.90 -9.55
C GLY A 65 13.77 34.22 -8.97
N ARG A 66 13.37 33.01 -9.41
CA ARG A 66 12.13 32.36 -8.91
C ARG A 66 12.33 31.07 -8.10
N ALA A 67 13.53 30.48 -8.09
CA ALA A 67 13.81 29.29 -7.29
C ALA A 67 14.22 29.62 -5.85
N ASP A 68 14.87 30.77 -5.61
CA ASP A 68 15.35 31.16 -4.28
C ASP A 68 14.25 31.71 -3.35
N ALA A 69 13.18 32.28 -3.90
CA ALA A 69 12.08 32.83 -3.11
C ALA A 69 11.24 31.73 -2.42
N GLN A 70 11.15 30.54 -3.01
CA GLN A 70 10.37 29.42 -2.45
C GLN A 70 11.17 28.61 -1.40
N ALA A 71 12.50 28.60 -1.52
CA ALA A 71 13.40 27.97 -0.53
C ALA A 71 13.55 28.80 0.75
N GLN A 72 13.44 30.14 0.68
CA GLN A 72 13.54 31.02 1.85
C GLN A 72 12.25 31.05 2.70
N LEU A 73 11.08 30.93 2.07
CA LEU A 73 9.79 30.83 2.79
C LEU A 73 9.66 29.54 3.63
N TRP A 74 10.34 28.45 3.22
CA TRP A 74 10.31 27.17 3.94
C TRP A 74 11.30 27.10 5.11
N ARG A 75 12.41 27.85 5.07
CA ARG A 75 13.37 27.92 6.20
C ARG A 75 12.83 28.75 7.37
N ALA A 76 11.93 29.70 7.11
CA ALA A 76 11.29 30.51 8.15
C ALA A 76 10.29 29.72 9.02
N GLN A 77 9.76 28.59 8.55
CA GLN A 77 8.77 27.78 9.28
C GLN A 77 9.39 26.76 10.27
N ARG A 78 10.71 26.52 10.23
CA ARG A 78 11.41 25.66 11.20
C ARG A 78 12.04 26.40 12.38
N GLY A 79 12.02 27.73 12.35
CA GLY A 79 12.82 28.58 13.23
C GLY A 79 12.02 29.41 14.21
N ASP A 80 10.96 28.90 14.84
CA ASP A 80 10.46 29.51 16.08
C ASP A 80 9.57 28.57 16.89
N ARG A 81 10.16 27.92 17.89
CA ARG A 81 9.45 27.31 19.04
C ARG A 81 10.20 27.66 20.31
N ARG A 82 9.99 28.87 20.83
CA ARG A 82 10.10 29.16 22.27
C ARG A 82 9.05 30.19 22.67
N GLN A 83 8.13 29.72 23.52
CA GLN A 83 7.28 30.47 24.46
C GLN A 83 6.48 31.66 23.91
N LEU A 84 5.15 31.59 24.03
CA LEU A 84 4.34 32.49 24.86
C LEU A 84 2.87 32.05 24.82
N GLY A 85 2.26 31.97 26.00
CA GLY A 85 0.83 31.71 26.17
C GLY A 85 -0.03 32.96 25.95
N GLY A 86 -1.29 32.74 25.61
CA GLY A 86 -2.33 33.77 25.54
C GLY A 86 -3.58 33.25 24.82
N GLY A 87 -4.73 33.28 25.49
CA GLY A 87 -6.02 32.78 25.01
C GLY A 87 -6.66 33.58 23.84
N PRO A 88 -7.81 33.12 23.32
CA PRO A 88 -8.24 33.45 21.96
C PRO A 88 -9.10 34.71 21.86
N GLN A 89 -8.90 35.49 20.79
CA GLN A 89 -9.88 36.47 20.31
C GLN A 89 -10.54 35.98 19.01
N ARG A 90 -11.86 36.12 18.97
CA ARG A 90 -12.74 35.79 17.84
C ARG A 90 -12.63 36.84 16.74
N GLY A 91 -12.60 36.38 15.48
CA GLY A 91 -12.82 37.19 14.28
C GLY A 91 -13.59 36.37 13.23
N GLN A 92 -14.66 36.95 12.70
CA GLN A 92 -15.66 36.31 11.84
C GLN A 92 -15.29 36.38 10.35
N GLY A 93 -15.67 35.33 9.60
CA GLY A 93 -16.29 35.42 8.27
C GLY A 93 -15.40 35.21 7.04
N GLU A 94 -15.50 34.04 6.39
CA GLU A 94 -15.62 33.86 4.92
C GLU A 94 -15.86 32.36 4.55
N PRO A 95 -16.27 32.01 3.30
CA PRO A 95 -17.45 31.17 3.04
C PRO A 95 -17.20 29.66 2.91
N HIS A 96 -18.31 28.93 3.07
CA HIS A 96 -18.45 27.47 3.04
C HIS A 96 -17.74 26.77 1.86
N LEU A 97 -16.67 26.05 2.19
CA LEU A 97 -16.09 24.97 1.39
C LEU A 97 -16.57 23.62 1.94
N ALA A 98 -16.74 22.66 1.01
CA ALA A 98 -17.36 21.36 1.19
C ALA A 98 -16.97 20.64 2.49
N HIS A 99 -17.97 20.22 3.25
CA HIS A 99 -17.82 19.36 4.42
C HIS A 99 -17.30 17.98 4.01
N GLY A 100 -16.00 17.75 4.11
CA GLY A 100 -15.47 16.40 4.37
C GLY A 100 -16.03 15.91 5.69
N GLN A 101 -16.67 14.75 5.70
CA GLN A 101 -17.34 14.22 6.90
C GLN A 101 -16.41 13.32 7.70
N ARG A 102 -16.18 13.78 8.94
CA ARG A 102 -15.41 13.12 10.00
C ARG A 102 -16.00 11.73 10.30
N GLN A 103 -15.15 10.70 10.28
CA GLN A 103 -15.49 9.46 10.98
C GLN A 103 -15.37 9.73 12.49
N PRO A 104 -16.39 9.43 13.30
CA PRO A 104 -16.28 9.57 14.75
C PRO A 104 -15.24 8.58 15.31
N GLN A 105 -14.46 9.05 16.29
CA GLN A 105 -13.62 8.24 17.18
C GLN A 105 -14.44 7.08 17.74
N ALA A 106 -14.01 5.86 17.41
CA ALA A 106 -14.77 4.62 17.53
C ALA A 106 -16.15 4.76 16.85
N PRO A 107 -16.47 3.95 15.82
CA PRO A 107 -17.87 3.81 15.44
C PRO A 107 -18.65 3.56 16.73
N GLN A 108 -19.76 4.26 16.96
CA GLN A 108 -20.81 3.75 17.84
C GLN A 108 -21.17 2.39 17.25
N LEU A 109 -20.42 1.37 17.67
CA LEU A 109 -20.33 0.09 17.01
C LEU A 109 -21.60 -0.59 17.49
N LEU A 110 -22.68 -0.51 16.71
CA LEU A 110 -23.87 -1.26 17.02
C LEU A 110 -23.55 -2.74 16.75
N LEU A 111 -22.89 -3.35 17.74
CA LEU A 111 -22.29 -4.67 17.70
C LEU A 111 -23.40 -5.72 17.60
N ARG A 112 -23.73 -6.07 16.35
CA ARG A 112 -24.62 -7.20 16.03
C ARG A 112 -23.91 -8.52 16.19
N LEU A 113 -23.65 -8.87 17.44
CA LEU A 113 -22.80 -9.99 17.79
C LEU A 113 -23.61 -11.05 18.57
N ARG A 114 -23.40 -12.36 18.35
CA ARG A 114 -24.22 -13.46 18.93
C ARG A 114 -23.61 -14.12 20.18
N ARG A 115 -24.38 -14.29 21.27
CA ARG A 115 -24.21 -15.45 22.18
C ARG A 115 -25.51 -16.07 22.71
N ARG A 116 -25.98 -17.12 22.04
CA ARG A 116 -26.57 -18.37 22.58
C ARG A 116 -27.25 -19.11 21.43
N ARG A 117 -26.61 -20.15 20.88
CA ARG A 117 -27.16 -21.21 19.98
C ARG A 117 -28.13 -20.84 18.83
N ARG A 118 -28.62 -19.61 18.63
CA ARG A 118 -29.71 -19.24 17.70
C ARG A 118 -29.62 -17.85 17.00
N GLY A 119 -28.68 -16.97 17.36
CA GLY A 119 -28.53 -15.63 16.74
C GLY A 119 -28.97 -14.52 17.71
N GLY A 120 -28.59 -13.26 17.49
CA GLY A 120 -28.91 -12.11 18.39
C GLY A 120 -27.77 -11.10 18.57
N LEU A 121 -28.01 -10.04 19.38
CA LEU A 121 -27.05 -8.99 19.79
C LEU A 121 -26.34 -9.35 21.11
N TYR A 122 -25.12 -8.84 21.36
CA TYR A 122 -24.53 -8.86 22.71
C TYR A 122 -25.05 -7.65 23.47
N ASP A 123 -25.03 -7.78 24.80
CA ASP A 123 -25.27 -6.69 25.71
C ASP A 123 -24.22 -5.57 25.51
N GLU A 124 -24.67 -4.32 25.50
CA GLU A 124 -23.85 -3.15 25.19
C GLU A 124 -22.77 -2.91 26.25
N GLU A 125 -23.14 -2.98 27.54
CA GLU A 125 -22.21 -2.83 28.67
C GLU A 125 -21.13 -3.93 28.64
N PHE A 126 -21.52 -5.16 28.33
CA PHE A 126 -20.59 -6.29 28.16
C PHE A 126 -19.53 -6.01 27.09
N VAL A 127 -19.90 -5.37 25.98
CA VAL A 127 -18.94 -5.07 24.91
C VAL A 127 -18.13 -3.82 25.20
N GLN A 128 -18.76 -2.76 25.73
CA GLN A 128 -18.08 -1.52 26.08
C GLN A 128 -16.91 -1.78 27.03
N LYS A 129 -17.13 -2.59 28.08
CA LYS A 129 -16.08 -2.97 29.02
C LYS A 129 -14.85 -3.63 28.35
N ARG A 130 -15.04 -4.34 27.24
CA ARG A 130 -13.95 -4.97 26.48
C ARG A 130 -13.25 -3.99 25.56
N MET A 131 -14.00 -3.05 24.98
CA MET A 131 -13.44 -1.95 24.21
C MET A 131 -12.55 -1.10 25.11
N ASP A 132 -13.07 -0.65 26.26
CA ASP A 132 -12.34 0.14 27.26
C ASP A 132 -11.04 -0.56 27.69
N ARG A 133 -11.11 -1.87 27.94
CA ARG A 133 -9.93 -2.65 28.31
C ARG A 133 -8.92 -2.75 27.15
N GLY A 134 -9.40 -2.86 25.92
CA GLY A 134 -8.55 -2.85 24.73
C GLY A 134 -7.85 -1.50 24.56
N ASP A 135 -8.56 -0.40 24.75
CA ASP A 135 -8.03 0.96 24.65
C ASP A 135 -6.98 1.22 25.74
N GLU A 136 -7.23 0.77 26.97
CA GLU A 136 -6.25 0.84 28.06
C GLU A 136 -4.95 0.09 27.73
N VAL A 137 -5.06 -1.12 27.16
CA VAL A 137 -3.91 -1.93 26.77
C VAL A 137 -3.13 -1.29 25.63
N GLU A 138 -3.82 -0.71 24.65
CA GLU A 138 -3.22 0.05 23.55
C GLU A 138 -2.46 1.28 24.05
N GLU A 139 -3.06 2.06 24.95
CA GLU A 139 -2.42 3.23 25.55
C GLU A 139 -1.14 2.85 26.33
N LEU A 140 -1.20 1.77 27.11
CA LEU A 140 -0.03 1.22 27.81
C LEU A 140 1.04 0.72 26.83
N GLY A 141 0.61 0.11 25.71
CA GLY A 141 1.48 -0.32 24.63
C GLY A 141 2.24 0.84 23.97
N GLY A 142 1.54 1.93 23.63
CA GLY A 142 2.16 3.13 23.07
C GLY A 142 3.18 3.78 24.02
N LYS A 143 2.89 3.81 25.33
CA LYS A 143 3.86 4.27 26.35
C LYS A 143 5.09 3.38 26.40
N LEU A 144 4.90 2.06 26.41
CA LEU A 144 6.01 1.10 26.40
C LEU A 144 6.87 1.26 25.13
N ALA A 145 6.26 1.42 23.96
CA ALA A 145 6.95 1.62 22.69
C ALA A 145 7.81 2.89 22.69
N ALA A 146 7.30 3.98 23.26
CA ALA A 146 8.03 5.25 23.39
C ALA A 146 9.26 5.17 24.30
N GLU A 147 9.30 4.21 25.23
CA GLU A 147 10.43 3.96 26.14
C GLU A 147 11.46 2.96 25.57
N MET A 148 11.14 2.27 24.46
CA MET A 148 12.05 1.30 23.83
C MET A 148 13.25 1.97 23.18
N ASP A 149 14.37 1.25 23.18
CA ASP A 149 15.59 1.71 22.51
C ASP A 149 15.35 1.94 21.00
N PRO A 150 15.75 3.10 20.44
CA PRO A 150 15.50 3.44 19.03
C PRO A 150 16.14 2.47 18.01
N SER A 151 17.11 1.65 18.42
CA SER A 151 17.69 0.60 17.58
C SER A 151 16.74 -0.56 17.30
N GLY A 152 15.60 -0.64 18.01
CA GLY A 152 14.63 -1.73 17.92
C GLY A 152 15.11 -3.05 18.52
N ARG A 153 16.18 -3.03 19.33
CA ARG A 153 16.69 -4.23 20.00
C ARG A 153 15.72 -4.82 21.03
N ASP A 154 14.85 -3.98 21.59
CA ASP A 154 13.89 -4.33 22.63
C ASP A 154 12.46 -4.47 22.08
N ASP A 155 12.29 -4.39 20.75
CA ASP A 155 10.98 -4.46 20.09
C ASP A 155 10.31 -5.84 20.27
N ILE A 156 8.99 -5.83 20.33
CA ILE A 156 8.14 -7.01 20.48
C ILE A 156 6.92 -6.89 19.57
N SER A 157 6.23 -8.00 19.32
CA SER A 157 4.96 -7.94 18.61
C SER A 157 3.88 -7.26 19.46
N ILE A 158 2.88 -6.64 18.84
CA ILE A 158 1.68 -6.13 19.54
C ILE A 158 1.03 -7.24 20.40
N LEU A 159 0.97 -8.49 19.95
CA LEU A 159 0.44 -9.62 20.75
C LEU A 159 1.25 -9.87 22.04
N ALA A 160 2.57 -9.66 22.01
CA ALA A 160 3.40 -9.81 23.20
C ALA A 160 3.07 -8.71 24.22
N MET A 161 2.88 -7.47 23.76
CA MET A 161 2.38 -6.36 24.57
C MET A 161 0.99 -6.66 25.15
N GLN A 162 0.07 -7.19 24.35
CA GLN A 162 -1.27 -7.56 24.82
C GLN A 162 -1.22 -8.63 25.91
N ARG A 163 -0.35 -9.64 25.77
CA ARG A 163 -0.16 -10.68 26.80
C ARG A 163 0.43 -10.11 28.08
N LEU A 164 1.42 -9.21 27.94
CA LEU A 164 2.07 -8.53 29.05
C LEU A 164 1.05 -7.77 29.90
N PHE A 165 0.28 -6.87 29.28
CA PHE A 165 -0.63 -6.00 30.03
C PHE A 165 -1.92 -6.70 30.46
N ASN A 166 -2.40 -7.73 29.75
CA ASN A 166 -3.54 -8.53 30.20
C ASN A 166 -3.18 -9.63 31.20
N HIS A 167 -1.89 -9.88 31.45
CA HIS A 167 -1.41 -10.99 32.28
C HIS A 167 -2.02 -12.33 31.84
N GLN A 168 -2.07 -12.58 30.53
CA GLN A 168 -2.62 -13.80 29.93
C GLN A 168 -1.58 -14.51 29.06
N PRO A 169 -1.63 -15.86 28.96
CA PRO A 169 -0.73 -16.62 28.09
C PRO A 169 -1.06 -16.46 26.60
N ASN A 170 -2.22 -15.88 26.27
CA ASN A 170 -2.72 -15.64 24.92
C ASN A 170 -3.27 -14.20 24.80
N GLY A 171 -3.42 -13.75 23.56
CA GLY A 171 -4.16 -12.51 23.28
C GLY A 171 -5.68 -12.74 23.27
N PRO A 172 -6.44 -11.78 22.73
CA PRO A 172 -7.90 -11.89 22.57
C PRO A 172 -8.34 -13.22 21.95
N ALA A 173 -9.12 -14.01 22.71
CA ALA A 173 -9.42 -15.40 22.36
C ALA A 173 -10.92 -15.73 22.30
N THR A 174 -11.79 -14.91 22.91
CA THR A 174 -13.23 -15.10 22.74
C THR A 174 -13.69 -14.48 21.41
N PRO A 175 -14.81 -14.92 20.81
CA PRO A 175 -15.28 -14.36 19.54
C PRO A 175 -15.43 -12.84 19.54
N VAL A 176 -15.85 -12.24 20.66
CA VAL A 176 -15.99 -10.78 20.79
C VAL A 176 -14.63 -10.12 20.89
N ASP A 177 -13.76 -10.61 21.78
CA ASP A 177 -12.44 -10.02 21.95
C ASP A 177 -11.64 -10.13 20.63
N MET A 178 -11.74 -11.25 19.92
CA MET A 178 -11.08 -11.45 18.63
C MET A 178 -11.54 -10.49 17.54
N VAL A 179 -12.84 -10.16 17.44
CA VAL A 179 -13.32 -9.23 16.40
C VAL A 179 -13.02 -7.77 16.75
N LEU A 180 -13.00 -7.42 18.05
CA LEU A 180 -12.57 -6.11 18.51
C LEU A 180 -11.06 -5.92 18.28
N ASP A 181 -10.26 -6.94 18.58
CA ASP A 181 -8.82 -6.97 18.29
C ASP A 181 -8.53 -6.89 16.79
N TYR A 182 -9.30 -7.63 15.98
CA TYR A 182 -9.23 -7.54 14.52
C TYR A 182 -9.59 -6.14 14.01
N PHE A 183 -10.60 -5.49 14.59
CA PHE A 183 -10.97 -4.12 14.23
C PHE A 183 -9.86 -3.12 14.57
N ARG A 184 -9.21 -3.27 15.73
CA ARG A 184 -8.15 -2.35 16.15
C ARG A 184 -6.88 -2.49 15.32
N TYR A 185 -6.48 -3.72 14.99
CA TYR A 185 -5.17 -3.98 14.37
C TYR A 185 -5.28 -4.47 12.92
N ASP A 186 -5.89 -5.63 12.67
CA ASP A 186 -5.91 -6.20 11.31
C ASP A 186 -6.67 -5.34 10.30
N TYR A 187 -7.74 -4.65 10.73
CA TYR A 187 -8.50 -3.76 9.87
C TYR A 187 -7.72 -2.50 9.49
N GLU A 188 -6.66 -2.16 10.22
CA GLU A 188 -5.73 -1.08 9.88
C GLU A 188 -4.52 -1.63 9.13
N PHE A 189 -3.79 -2.58 9.72
CA PHE A 189 -2.49 -3.07 9.25
C PHE A 189 -2.57 -4.25 8.27
N ALA A 190 -3.77 -4.75 7.96
CA ALA A 190 -4.02 -5.92 7.12
C ALA A 190 -3.40 -7.24 7.61
N GLU A 191 -2.82 -7.27 8.80
CA GLU A 191 -2.11 -8.42 9.38
C GLU A 191 -2.32 -8.49 10.90
N PRO A 192 -2.16 -9.68 11.52
CA PRO A 192 -2.49 -9.85 12.93
C PRO A 192 -1.44 -9.25 13.89
N PRO A 193 -1.85 -8.84 15.11
CA PRO A 193 -0.96 -8.29 16.16
C PRO A 193 0.29 -9.12 16.48
N ARG A 194 0.28 -10.41 16.17
CA ARG A 194 1.40 -11.31 16.46
C ARG A 194 2.59 -11.18 15.50
N VAL A 195 2.38 -10.56 14.34
CA VAL A 195 3.45 -10.32 13.35
C VAL A 195 3.85 -8.85 13.31
N THR A 196 2.96 -7.93 13.67
CA THR A 196 3.21 -6.49 13.65
C THR A 196 4.13 -6.05 14.80
N SER A 197 5.13 -5.24 14.48
CA SER A 197 6.06 -4.60 15.42
C SER A 197 5.31 -3.61 16.31
N LEU A 198 5.49 -3.67 17.63
CA LEU A 198 4.92 -2.66 18.53
C LEU A 198 5.60 -1.31 18.27
N GLN A 199 6.92 -1.26 18.27
CA GLN A 199 7.66 0.00 18.12
C GLN A 199 7.48 0.62 16.72
N GLY A 200 7.29 -0.21 15.70
CA GLY A 200 7.11 0.22 14.32
C GLY A 200 5.73 0.80 14.02
N THR A 201 4.71 0.52 14.84
CA THR A 201 3.32 0.93 14.58
C THR A 201 2.62 1.65 15.72
N GLU A 202 3.12 1.59 16.96
CA GLU A 202 2.48 2.20 18.13
C GLU A 202 3.37 3.27 18.79
N PRO A 203 2.88 4.51 18.98
CA PRO A 203 1.65 5.05 18.39
C PRO A 203 1.78 5.16 16.87
N THR A 204 0.68 5.00 16.15
CA THR A 204 0.70 5.15 14.68
C THR A 204 0.92 6.60 14.30
N ALA A 205 2.07 6.88 13.67
CA ALA A 205 2.49 8.26 13.34
C ALA A 205 1.45 9.02 12.50
N THR A 206 0.72 8.34 11.59
CA THR A 206 -0.37 8.96 10.82
C THR A 206 -1.41 9.62 11.72
N PHE A 207 -1.88 8.92 12.75
CA PHE A 207 -2.92 9.47 13.65
C PHE A 207 -2.31 10.46 14.64
N ALA A 208 -1.11 10.18 15.16
CA ALA A 208 -0.42 11.08 16.07
C ALA A 208 -0.14 12.46 15.45
N ASP A 209 0.22 12.51 14.16
CA ASP A 209 0.61 13.75 13.48
C ASP A 209 -0.57 14.47 12.81
N PHE A 210 -1.54 13.73 12.27
CA PHE A 210 -2.63 14.30 11.46
C PHE A 210 -4.02 14.20 12.10
N GLY A 211 -4.11 13.58 13.29
CA GLY A 211 -5.34 13.36 14.04
C GLY A 211 -6.02 12.03 13.71
N ASP A 212 -6.94 11.62 14.59
CA ASP A 212 -7.61 10.31 14.53
C ASP A 212 -8.76 10.24 13.51
N ASP A 213 -9.19 11.40 12.98
CA ASP A 213 -10.33 11.48 12.06
C ASP A 213 -9.95 10.91 10.68
N ALA A 214 -10.45 9.73 10.34
CA ALA A 214 -10.44 9.23 8.96
C ALA A 214 -11.69 9.72 8.19
N ASN A 215 -11.55 10.01 6.89
CA ASN A 215 -12.68 10.47 6.06
C ASN A 215 -12.89 9.50 4.90
N PHE A 216 -14.11 8.98 4.74
CA PHE A 216 -14.43 8.08 3.62
C PHE A 216 -14.73 8.90 2.35
N VAL A 217 -13.91 8.76 1.32
CA VAL A 217 -14.10 9.47 0.05
C VAL A 217 -15.13 8.73 -0.82
N ALA A 218 -16.35 9.26 -0.89
CA ALA A 218 -17.44 8.74 -1.71
C ALA A 218 -17.81 9.68 -2.87
N ASP A 219 -16.82 10.01 -3.72
CA ASP A 219 -17.01 10.87 -4.88
C ASP A 219 -16.96 10.06 -6.19
N GLN A 220 -17.88 10.33 -7.11
CA GLN A 220 -17.96 9.62 -8.40
C GLN A 220 -16.75 9.86 -9.31
N ARG A 221 -15.96 10.92 -9.06
CA ARG A 221 -14.68 11.16 -9.74
C ARG A 221 -13.56 10.23 -9.28
N GLY A 222 -13.78 9.49 -8.18
CA GLY A 222 -12.80 8.58 -7.59
C GLY A 222 -11.69 9.30 -6.81
N PHE A 223 -11.12 8.61 -5.81
CA PHE A 223 -10.03 9.17 -5.01
C PHE A 223 -8.75 9.39 -5.85
N GLU A 224 -8.60 8.64 -6.94
CA GLU A 224 -7.55 8.80 -7.95
C GLU A 224 -7.50 10.17 -8.63
N THR A 225 -8.58 10.96 -8.56
CA THR A 225 -8.58 12.36 -9.04
C THR A 225 -7.42 13.17 -8.44
N LEU A 226 -6.99 12.89 -7.21
CA LEU A 226 -5.82 13.55 -6.63
C LEU A 226 -4.53 13.29 -7.42
N ILE A 227 -4.35 12.05 -7.90
CA ILE A 227 -3.19 11.66 -8.70
C ILE A 227 -3.23 12.36 -10.05
N TYR A 228 -4.39 12.39 -10.72
CA TYR A 228 -4.57 13.12 -11.97
C TYR A 228 -4.33 14.62 -11.81
N HIS A 229 -4.80 15.21 -10.70
CA HIS A 229 -4.57 16.63 -10.41
C HIS A 229 -3.08 16.94 -10.27
N ILE A 230 -2.35 16.18 -9.44
CA ILE A 230 -0.90 16.35 -9.24
C ILE A 230 -0.16 16.18 -10.58
N ALA A 231 -0.49 15.13 -11.34
CA ALA A 231 0.12 14.87 -12.64
C ALA A 231 -0.11 16.03 -13.63
N GLY A 232 -1.32 16.60 -13.67
CA GLY A 232 -1.67 17.74 -14.53
C GLY A 232 -0.94 19.05 -14.21
N GLN A 233 -0.27 19.16 -13.07
CA GLN A 233 0.52 20.35 -12.71
C GLN A 233 1.82 20.48 -13.52
N TYR A 234 2.35 19.36 -14.04
CA TYR A 234 3.64 19.35 -14.76
C TYR A 234 3.64 18.52 -16.05
N LEU A 235 2.58 17.74 -16.32
CA LEU A 235 2.38 16.99 -17.55
C LEU A 235 1.35 17.68 -18.45
N ARG A 236 1.61 17.69 -19.76
CA ARG A 236 0.67 18.25 -20.73
C ARG A 236 -0.62 17.42 -20.78
N SER A 237 -1.76 18.11 -20.69
CA SER A 237 -3.09 17.52 -20.86
C SER A 237 -3.78 18.04 -22.13
N ASP A 238 -4.71 17.27 -22.68
CA ASP A 238 -5.57 17.69 -23.78
C ASP A 238 -6.75 18.56 -23.30
N LYS A 239 -7.61 18.99 -24.23
CA LYS A 239 -8.79 19.83 -23.91
C LYS A 239 -9.82 19.10 -23.05
N SER A 240 -9.77 17.77 -22.99
CA SER A 240 -10.66 16.92 -22.19
C SER A 240 -10.07 16.62 -20.81
N GLY A 241 -8.87 17.13 -20.49
CA GLY A 241 -8.18 16.91 -19.23
C GLY A 241 -7.40 15.59 -19.16
N ASN A 242 -7.29 14.85 -20.27
CA ASN A 242 -6.50 13.62 -20.29
C ASN A 242 -5.01 13.95 -20.44
N ILE A 243 -4.16 13.23 -19.71
CA ILE A 243 -2.70 13.37 -19.82
C ILE A 243 -2.26 12.83 -21.20
N VAL A 244 -1.66 13.71 -22.02
CA VAL A 244 -1.15 13.39 -23.37
C VAL A 244 0.34 13.72 -23.50
N ASP A 245 1.02 13.84 -22.37
CA ASP A 245 2.45 14.08 -22.30
C ASP A 245 3.23 12.82 -22.74
N PRO A 246 4.11 12.90 -23.76
CA PRO A 246 4.81 11.73 -24.30
C PRO A 246 5.81 11.11 -23.31
N ARG A 247 6.11 11.82 -22.21
CA ARG A 247 6.92 11.33 -21.09
C ARG A 247 6.20 10.23 -20.30
N VAL A 248 4.86 10.22 -20.28
CA VAL A 248 4.09 9.12 -19.67
C VAL A 248 3.81 8.05 -20.71
N LYS A 249 4.20 6.81 -20.41
CA LYS A 249 3.99 5.66 -21.29
C LYS A 249 3.21 4.60 -20.53
N LEU A 250 1.89 4.55 -20.76
CA LEU A 250 1.03 3.49 -20.24
C LEU A 250 1.30 2.17 -20.96
N ASN A 251 0.83 1.06 -20.39
CA ASN A 251 1.02 -0.30 -20.92
C ASN A 251 2.50 -0.72 -21.11
N LYS A 252 3.43 -0.08 -20.39
CA LYS A 252 4.85 -0.41 -20.36
C LYS A 252 5.20 -1.17 -19.09
N VAL A 253 5.13 -2.50 -19.18
CA VAL A 253 5.51 -3.37 -18.06
C VAL A 253 7.04 -3.50 -18.03
N VAL A 254 7.70 -2.91 -17.05
CA VAL A 254 9.15 -3.08 -16.85
C VAL A 254 9.45 -4.52 -16.44
N ARG A 255 10.41 -5.16 -17.11
CA ARG A 255 10.85 -6.54 -16.82
C ARG A 255 12.31 -6.64 -16.43
N GLU A 256 13.14 -5.69 -16.84
CA GLU A 256 14.55 -5.66 -16.47
C GLU A 256 15.05 -4.23 -16.26
N ILE A 257 15.87 -4.05 -15.24
CA ILE A 257 16.64 -2.84 -14.96
C ILE A 257 18.12 -3.23 -14.93
N SER A 258 18.84 -2.90 -16.00
CA SER A 258 20.29 -3.03 -16.09
C SER A 258 20.95 -1.71 -15.65
N TYR A 259 21.98 -1.75 -14.80
CA TYR A 259 22.66 -0.56 -14.31
C TYR A 259 24.16 -0.77 -14.12
N ASP A 260 24.95 0.25 -14.40
CA ASP A 260 26.40 0.28 -14.17
C ASP A 260 26.86 1.66 -13.69
N GLN A 261 28.17 1.91 -13.65
CA GLN A 261 28.68 3.22 -13.22
C GLN A 261 28.36 4.37 -14.19
N ARG A 262 27.89 4.09 -15.42
CA ARG A 262 27.64 5.08 -16.47
C ARG A 262 26.16 5.42 -16.62
N GLY A 263 25.26 4.49 -16.35
CA GLY A 263 23.82 4.76 -16.48
C GLY A 263 22.95 3.55 -16.19
N VAL A 264 21.70 3.63 -16.64
CA VAL A 264 20.69 2.58 -16.53
C VAL A 264 20.03 2.31 -17.87
N VAL A 265 19.63 1.06 -18.08
CA VAL A 265 18.82 0.61 -19.21
C VAL A 265 17.61 -0.14 -18.66
N VAL A 266 16.42 0.37 -18.96
CA VAL A 266 15.13 -0.23 -18.56
C VAL A 266 14.53 -0.94 -19.76
N THR A 267 14.28 -2.24 -19.64
CA THR A 267 13.65 -3.06 -20.69
C THR A 267 12.23 -3.43 -20.28
N THR A 268 11.28 -3.26 -21.19
CA THR A 268 9.87 -3.56 -20.98
C THR A 268 9.46 -4.89 -21.62
N GLU A 269 8.32 -5.44 -21.23
CA GLU A 269 7.78 -6.74 -21.68
C GLU A 269 7.51 -6.79 -23.19
N ASP A 270 7.27 -5.63 -23.81
CA ASP A 270 7.13 -5.48 -25.26
C ASP A 270 8.49 -5.30 -25.99
N ASN A 271 9.60 -5.55 -25.30
CA ASN A 271 10.98 -5.43 -25.77
C ASN A 271 11.45 -4.00 -26.10
N SER A 272 10.71 -2.97 -25.67
CA SER A 272 11.25 -1.60 -25.70
C SER A 272 12.40 -1.46 -24.69
N ALA A 273 13.41 -0.67 -25.03
CA ALA A 273 14.52 -0.34 -24.15
C ALA A 273 14.68 1.18 -24.01
N TYR A 274 14.95 1.64 -22.80
CA TYR A 274 15.12 3.04 -22.45
C TYR A 274 16.43 3.25 -21.70
N SER A 275 17.30 4.11 -22.20
CA SER A 275 18.53 4.51 -21.52
C SER A 275 18.31 5.80 -20.74
N ALA A 276 18.84 5.87 -19.53
CA ALA A 276 18.82 7.07 -18.68
C ALA A 276 20.04 7.12 -17.75
N ASP A 277 20.27 8.26 -17.10
CA ASP A 277 21.31 8.38 -16.07
C ASP A 277 20.91 7.69 -14.76
N TYR A 278 19.61 7.71 -14.43
CA TYR A 278 19.04 7.23 -13.18
C TYR A 278 17.68 6.56 -13.43
N VAL A 279 17.26 5.69 -12.50
CA VAL A 279 15.90 5.13 -12.46
C VAL A 279 15.32 5.28 -11.05
N ILE A 280 14.06 5.66 -10.96
CA ILE A 280 13.27 5.62 -9.72
C ILE A 280 12.24 4.50 -9.87
N VAL A 281 12.26 3.54 -8.94
CA VAL A 281 11.36 2.39 -8.90
C VAL A 281 10.27 2.66 -7.88
N SER A 282 9.04 2.88 -8.36
CA SER A 282 7.84 3.12 -7.53
C SER A 282 6.91 1.90 -7.41
N ALA A 283 7.32 0.74 -7.93
CA ALA A 283 6.56 -0.50 -7.80
C ALA A 283 6.38 -0.87 -6.31
N SER A 284 5.27 -1.54 -5.98
CA SER A 284 5.00 -1.97 -4.60
C SER A 284 6.09 -2.91 -4.09
N ILE A 285 6.26 -3.00 -2.77
CA ILE A 285 7.21 -3.94 -2.19
C ILE A 285 6.87 -5.40 -2.56
N GLY A 286 5.58 -5.74 -2.69
CA GLY A 286 5.15 -7.05 -3.18
C GLY A 286 5.64 -7.35 -4.62
N VAL A 287 5.74 -6.34 -5.49
CA VAL A 287 6.35 -6.51 -6.83
C VAL A 287 7.86 -6.69 -6.70
N LEU A 288 8.53 -5.96 -5.81
CA LEU A 288 9.98 -6.13 -5.54
C LEU A 288 10.32 -7.50 -4.93
N GLN A 289 9.38 -8.09 -4.20
CA GLN A 289 9.45 -9.46 -3.66
C GLN A 289 9.10 -10.54 -4.70
N SER A 290 8.56 -10.14 -5.86
CA SER A 290 8.27 -11.04 -6.98
C SER A 290 9.44 -11.12 -7.97
N ASP A 291 9.29 -11.91 -9.02
CA ASP A 291 10.23 -12.00 -10.14
C ASP A 291 9.87 -11.11 -11.34
N LEU A 292 8.93 -10.17 -11.18
CA LEU A 292 8.46 -9.33 -12.29
C LEU A 292 9.60 -8.48 -12.88
N ILE A 293 10.40 -7.84 -12.02
CA ILE A 293 11.49 -6.93 -12.41
C ILE A 293 12.83 -7.59 -12.05
N GLN A 294 13.60 -7.96 -13.07
CA GLN A 294 14.96 -8.44 -12.91
C GLN A 294 15.95 -7.26 -12.80
N PHE A 295 16.82 -7.28 -11.80
CA PHE A 295 17.92 -6.31 -11.68
C PHE A 295 19.23 -6.92 -12.19
N LYS A 296 19.98 -6.17 -13.01
CA LYS A 296 21.30 -6.57 -13.54
C LYS A 296 22.34 -5.46 -13.35
N PRO A 297 23.39 -5.67 -12.53
CA PRO A 297 23.63 -6.83 -11.67
C PRO A 297 22.51 -7.03 -10.64
N GLN A 298 22.48 -8.18 -9.99
CA GLN A 298 21.53 -8.42 -8.90
C GLN A 298 21.70 -7.34 -7.82
N LEU A 299 20.58 -6.98 -7.18
CA LEU A 299 20.61 -6.11 -6.01
C LEU A 299 21.52 -6.72 -4.94
N PRO A 300 22.25 -5.89 -4.17
CA PRO A 300 23.13 -6.39 -3.14
C PRO A 300 22.34 -7.09 -2.02
N ALA A 301 22.98 -8.05 -1.34
CA ALA A 301 22.32 -8.89 -0.34
C ALA A 301 21.62 -8.08 0.77
N TRP A 302 22.19 -6.97 1.23
CA TRP A 302 21.56 -6.10 2.23
C TRP A 302 20.21 -5.54 1.76
N LYS A 303 20.09 -5.18 0.47
CA LYS A 303 18.86 -4.67 -0.12
C LYS A 303 17.83 -5.78 -0.26
N ILE A 304 18.25 -6.95 -0.75
CA ILE A 304 17.38 -8.12 -0.92
C ILE A 304 16.80 -8.53 0.45
N LEU A 305 17.63 -8.59 1.49
CA LEU A 305 17.17 -8.90 2.84
C LEU A 305 16.15 -7.89 3.37
N ALA A 306 16.38 -6.59 3.16
CA ALA A 306 15.41 -5.56 3.56
C ALA A 306 14.07 -5.72 2.83
N ILE A 307 14.08 -6.00 1.52
CA ILE A 307 12.87 -6.24 0.71
C ILE A 307 12.07 -7.44 1.23
N TYR A 308 12.73 -8.56 1.54
CA TYR A 308 12.04 -9.80 1.93
C TYR A 308 11.70 -9.91 3.42
N ARG A 309 12.25 -9.03 4.26
CA ARG A 309 11.92 -8.99 5.70
C ARG A 309 10.71 -8.11 6.01
N PHE A 310 10.38 -7.17 5.15
CA PHE A 310 9.24 -6.28 5.33
C PHE A 310 8.00 -6.89 4.67
N ASP A 311 6.81 -6.64 5.22
CA ASP A 311 5.62 -7.36 4.81
C ASP A 311 4.81 -6.58 3.76
N MET A 312 4.18 -7.33 2.84
CA MET A 312 3.16 -6.84 1.93
C MET A 312 1.80 -7.43 2.35
N GLY A 313 1.05 -6.67 3.13
CA GLY A 313 -0.29 -7.03 3.59
C GLY A 313 -1.30 -7.12 2.45
N VAL A 314 -2.39 -7.85 2.66
CA VAL A 314 -3.47 -8.00 1.69
C VAL A 314 -4.81 -7.66 2.32
N TYR A 315 -5.41 -6.56 1.87
CA TYR A 315 -6.68 -6.02 2.35
C TYR A 315 -7.73 -6.09 1.25
N THR A 316 -8.79 -6.89 1.46
CA THR A 316 -9.82 -7.15 0.45
C THR A 316 -11.17 -6.55 0.86
N LYS A 317 -11.65 -5.60 0.07
CA LYS A 317 -12.98 -4.97 0.21
C LYS A 317 -14.00 -5.69 -0.66
N ILE A 318 -14.79 -6.58 -0.09
CA ILE A 318 -15.80 -7.35 -0.83
C ILE A 318 -17.11 -6.56 -0.83
N PHE A 319 -17.60 -6.18 -2.00
CA PHE A 319 -18.87 -5.47 -2.14
C PHE A 319 -19.97 -6.44 -2.55
N LEU A 320 -21.15 -6.30 -1.94
CA LEU A 320 -22.32 -7.14 -2.18
C LEU A 320 -23.53 -6.25 -2.44
N LYS A 321 -24.17 -6.44 -3.59
CA LYS A 321 -25.42 -5.76 -3.96
C LYS A 321 -26.61 -6.64 -3.63
N PHE A 322 -27.64 -6.05 -3.03
CA PHE A 322 -28.87 -6.74 -2.68
C PHE A 322 -30.10 -6.17 -3.40
N PRO A 323 -31.14 -6.99 -3.63
CA PRO A 323 -32.38 -6.52 -4.27
C PRO A 323 -33.17 -5.60 -3.34
N ARG A 324 -33.01 -5.76 -2.02
CA ARG A 324 -33.59 -4.91 -0.98
C ARG A 324 -32.71 -4.89 0.25
N LYS A 325 -32.82 -3.83 1.02
CA LYS A 325 -32.17 -3.70 2.33
C LYS A 325 -32.83 -4.58 3.39
N PHE A 326 -32.00 -5.21 4.22
CA PHE A 326 -32.45 -6.00 5.39
C PHE A 326 -31.68 -5.67 6.68
N TRP A 327 -30.61 -4.88 6.59
CA TRP A 327 -29.80 -4.40 7.70
C TRP A 327 -30.36 -3.07 8.25
N PRO A 328 -30.08 -2.74 9.52
CA PRO A 328 -30.51 -1.48 10.12
C PRO A 328 -29.77 -0.28 9.52
N THR A 329 -30.43 0.87 9.49
CA THR A 329 -29.86 2.16 9.08
C THR A 329 -30.16 3.27 10.08
N GLY A 330 -29.44 4.37 9.98
CA GLY A 330 -29.49 5.52 10.88
C GLY A 330 -28.16 5.77 11.58
N PRO A 331 -28.12 6.74 12.51
CA PRO A 331 -26.92 7.06 13.28
C PRO A 331 -26.32 5.82 13.96
N GLY A 332 -24.99 5.71 13.95
CA GLY A 332 -24.26 4.58 14.57
C GLY A 332 -24.44 3.21 13.91
N LYS A 333 -25.01 3.14 12.69
CA LYS A 333 -25.29 1.85 12.02
C LYS A 333 -24.52 1.65 10.72
N GLN A 334 -23.61 2.57 10.40
CA GLN A 334 -22.75 2.46 9.23
C GLN A 334 -21.82 1.25 9.34
N PHE A 335 -21.20 1.05 10.51
CA PHE A 335 -20.33 -0.07 10.78
C PHE A 335 -21.00 -1.06 11.72
N PHE A 336 -20.83 -2.35 11.44
CA PHE A 336 -21.24 -3.42 12.33
C PHE A 336 -20.30 -4.61 12.12
N VAL A 337 -20.21 -5.48 13.11
CA VAL A 337 -19.22 -6.56 13.09
C VAL A 337 -19.85 -7.93 13.31
N TYR A 338 -19.11 -8.98 12.99
CA TYR A 338 -19.48 -10.38 13.17
C TYR A 338 -18.41 -11.14 13.97
N ALA A 339 -18.77 -11.54 15.19
CA ALA A 339 -17.93 -12.25 16.16
C ALA A 339 -18.00 -13.73 15.86
N SER A 340 -17.36 -14.08 14.75
CA SER A 340 -17.11 -15.47 14.40
C SER A 340 -16.20 -16.11 15.45
N SER A 341 -16.40 -17.41 15.71
CA SER A 341 -15.40 -18.20 16.44
C SER A 341 -14.12 -18.45 15.64
N ARG A 342 -14.13 -18.13 14.34
CA ARG A 342 -12.95 -18.09 13.45
C ARG A 342 -12.54 -16.63 13.26
N ARG A 343 -11.43 -16.21 13.87
CA ARG A 343 -10.88 -14.85 13.75
C ARG A 343 -10.74 -14.44 12.27
N GLY A 344 -11.12 -13.21 11.94
CA GLY A 344 -11.04 -12.65 10.59
C GLY A 344 -12.09 -13.14 9.58
N TYR A 345 -12.97 -14.07 9.95
CA TYR A 345 -13.96 -14.63 9.02
C TYR A 345 -15.17 -13.69 8.84
N TYR A 346 -15.14 -12.87 7.79
CA TYR A 346 -16.20 -11.91 7.42
C TYR A 346 -16.62 -11.02 8.61
N GLY A 347 -15.63 -10.48 9.32
CA GLY A 347 -15.82 -9.84 10.62
C GLY A 347 -16.28 -8.38 10.54
N MET A 348 -15.83 -7.62 9.54
CA MET A 348 -16.00 -6.15 9.49
C MET A 348 -16.93 -5.74 8.37
N TRP A 349 -18.11 -5.24 8.70
CA TRP A 349 -19.12 -4.84 7.72
C TRP A 349 -19.37 -3.34 7.73
N GLN A 350 -19.58 -2.78 6.55
CA GLN A 350 -19.96 -1.38 6.33
C GLN A 350 -21.18 -1.30 5.42
N SER A 351 -22.14 -0.48 5.81
CA SER A 351 -23.31 -0.09 5.02
C SER A 351 -23.09 1.27 4.39
N PHE A 352 -23.37 1.41 3.09
CA PHE A 352 -23.22 2.67 2.37
C PHE A 352 -24.52 3.45 2.17
N GLU A 353 -25.44 3.38 3.12
CA GLU A 353 -26.70 4.15 3.00
C GLU A 353 -26.45 5.66 3.01
N GLN A 354 -25.37 6.13 3.66
CA GLN A 354 -25.04 7.55 3.69
C GLN A 354 -24.31 7.99 2.42
N GLU A 355 -23.34 7.19 1.97
CA GLU A 355 -22.49 7.47 0.81
C GLU A 355 -23.24 7.23 -0.51
N TYR A 356 -24.04 6.17 -0.57
CA TYR A 356 -24.79 5.73 -1.75
C TYR A 356 -26.24 5.37 -1.39
N PRO A 357 -27.09 6.37 -1.07
CA PRO A 357 -28.48 6.14 -0.65
C PRO A 357 -29.27 5.28 -1.65
N GLY A 358 -30.01 4.29 -1.14
CA GLY A 358 -30.79 3.37 -1.98
C GLY A 358 -29.98 2.38 -2.84
N ALA A 359 -28.64 2.41 -2.76
CA ALA A 359 -27.80 1.49 -3.52
C ALA A 359 -27.89 0.04 -3.03
N ASN A 360 -28.40 -0.23 -1.81
CA ASN A 360 -28.48 -1.59 -1.26
C ASN A 360 -27.15 -2.36 -1.35
N VAL A 361 -26.03 -1.68 -1.07
CA VAL A 361 -24.69 -2.27 -1.05
C VAL A 361 -24.18 -2.39 0.38
N LEU A 362 -23.65 -3.57 0.71
CA LEU A 362 -22.80 -3.78 1.87
C LEU A 362 -21.37 -4.04 1.40
N MET A 363 -20.39 -3.60 2.19
CA MET A 363 -19.02 -4.07 2.10
C MET A 363 -18.69 -4.94 3.31
N VAL A 364 -17.96 -6.01 3.08
CA VAL A 364 -17.26 -6.75 4.12
C VAL A 364 -15.77 -6.76 3.83
N THR A 365 -14.97 -6.43 4.84
CA THR A 365 -13.51 -6.48 4.75
C THR A 365 -12.99 -7.79 5.30
N VAL A 366 -12.02 -8.36 4.58
CA VAL A 366 -11.17 -9.46 5.04
C VAL A 366 -9.70 -9.10 4.75
N THR A 367 -8.78 -9.71 5.50
CA THR A 367 -7.35 -9.43 5.40
C THR A 367 -6.52 -10.72 5.41
N ASP A 368 -5.21 -10.59 5.17
CA ASP A 368 -4.20 -11.64 5.33
C ASP A 368 -4.61 -13.02 4.76
N VAL A 369 -4.72 -14.05 5.61
CA VAL A 369 -5.06 -15.42 5.20
C VAL A 369 -6.43 -15.54 4.55
N GLU A 370 -7.42 -14.78 4.99
CA GLU A 370 -8.76 -14.82 4.40
C GLU A 370 -8.77 -14.15 3.03
N SER A 371 -8.05 -13.02 2.86
CA SER A 371 -7.85 -12.40 1.56
C SER A 371 -7.27 -13.38 0.54
N ARG A 372 -6.14 -14.04 0.87
CA ARG A 372 -5.49 -14.97 -0.06
C ARG A 372 -6.40 -16.16 -0.40
N ARG A 373 -7.11 -16.73 0.57
CA ARG A 373 -8.10 -17.79 0.34
C ARG A 373 -9.21 -17.33 -0.62
N ILE A 374 -9.78 -16.15 -0.37
CA ILE A 374 -10.91 -15.62 -1.12
C ILE A 374 -10.52 -15.24 -2.55
N GLU A 375 -9.33 -14.67 -2.76
CA GLU A 375 -8.85 -14.37 -4.11
C GLU A 375 -8.71 -15.62 -4.99
N GLN A 376 -8.41 -16.78 -4.38
CA GLN A 376 -8.19 -18.06 -5.03
C GLN A 376 -9.47 -18.87 -5.28
N GLN A 377 -10.63 -18.42 -4.79
CA GLN A 377 -11.90 -19.09 -5.03
C GLN A 377 -12.81 -18.30 -5.99
N PRO A 378 -13.78 -18.98 -6.65
CA PRO A 378 -14.78 -18.31 -7.47
C PRO A 378 -15.69 -17.38 -6.65
N ASP A 379 -16.10 -16.27 -7.27
CA ASP A 379 -16.91 -15.23 -6.61
C ASP A 379 -18.25 -15.76 -6.06
N ASN A 380 -18.88 -16.73 -6.74
CA ASN A 380 -20.14 -17.32 -6.27
C ASN A 380 -19.99 -18.09 -4.95
N VAL A 381 -18.82 -18.69 -4.67
CA VAL A 381 -18.54 -19.35 -3.40
C VAL A 381 -18.36 -18.30 -2.31
N THR A 382 -17.59 -17.26 -2.57
CA THR A 382 -17.40 -16.10 -1.65
C THR A 382 -18.74 -15.43 -1.33
N MET A 383 -19.58 -15.23 -2.33
CA MET A 383 -20.93 -14.67 -2.18
C MET A 383 -21.80 -15.55 -1.29
N ALA A 384 -21.82 -16.87 -1.50
CA ALA A 384 -22.59 -17.81 -0.69
C ALA A 384 -22.11 -17.82 0.78
N GLU A 385 -20.79 -17.80 1.02
CA GLU A 385 -20.22 -17.71 2.37
C GLU A 385 -20.64 -16.41 3.08
N ALA A 386 -20.48 -15.26 2.43
CA ALA A 386 -20.81 -13.96 2.98
C ALA A 386 -22.32 -13.79 3.25
N VAL A 387 -23.18 -14.21 2.31
CA VAL A 387 -24.64 -14.22 2.52
C VAL A 387 -25.04 -15.21 3.62
N GLY A 388 -24.36 -16.35 3.75
CA GLY A 388 -24.54 -17.28 4.87
C GLY A 388 -24.22 -16.64 6.22
N VAL A 389 -23.15 -15.84 6.31
CA VAL A 389 -22.83 -15.04 7.50
C VAL A 389 -23.94 -14.03 7.78
N LEU A 390 -24.43 -13.30 6.78
CA LEU A 390 -25.53 -12.34 6.95
C LEU A 390 -26.81 -13.02 7.44
N ARG A 391 -27.20 -14.18 6.90
CA ARG A 391 -28.33 -14.97 7.39
C ARG A 391 -28.18 -15.34 8.87
N ASN A 392 -26.95 -15.65 9.32
CA ASN A 392 -26.66 -15.91 10.73
C ASN A 392 -26.71 -14.64 11.61
N MET A 393 -26.38 -13.48 11.05
CA MET A 393 -26.43 -12.18 11.74
C MET A 393 -27.86 -11.63 11.88
N PHE A 394 -28.72 -11.93 10.91
CA PHE A 394 -30.09 -11.41 10.84
C PHE A 394 -31.11 -12.56 10.76
N PRO A 395 -31.18 -13.45 11.77
CA PRO A 395 -32.02 -14.67 11.71
C PRO A 395 -33.52 -14.37 11.61
N ASP A 396 -33.96 -13.23 12.16
CA ASP A 396 -35.36 -12.81 12.15
C ASP A 396 -35.73 -11.96 10.92
N ARG A 397 -34.86 -11.95 9.89
CA ARG A 397 -35.07 -11.21 8.64
C ARG A 397 -35.01 -12.18 7.47
N ASP A 398 -35.85 -11.94 6.48
CA ASP A 398 -35.72 -12.58 5.17
C ASP A 398 -34.54 -11.93 4.41
N VAL A 399 -33.34 -12.49 4.59
CA VAL A 399 -32.10 -12.05 3.93
C VAL A 399 -32.06 -12.63 2.51
N PRO A 400 -32.24 -11.80 1.46
CA PRO A 400 -32.18 -12.26 0.08
C PRO A 400 -30.76 -12.67 -0.31
N ASP A 401 -30.64 -13.47 -1.36
CA ASP A 401 -29.35 -13.63 -2.04
C ASP A 401 -28.87 -12.27 -2.59
N ALA A 402 -27.55 -12.08 -2.61
CA ALA A 402 -26.95 -10.95 -3.30
C ALA A 402 -27.16 -11.11 -4.81
N THR A 403 -27.50 -10.02 -5.48
CA THR A 403 -27.65 -9.99 -6.95
C THR A 403 -26.33 -9.78 -7.65
N ASP A 404 -25.32 -9.25 -6.95
CA ASP A 404 -23.99 -9.01 -7.49
C ASP A 404 -22.93 -9.01 -6.39
N ILE A 405 -21.69 -9.30 -6.77
CA ILE A 405 -20.52 -9.30 -5.90
C ILE A 405 -19.31 -8.73 -6.64
N TYR A 406 -18.51 -7.92 -5.95
CA TYR A 406 -17.19 -7.51 -6.42
C TYR A 406 -16.12 -7.87 -5.40
N VAL A 407 -15.14 -8.68 -5.83
CA VAL A 407 -13.99 -9.13 -5.03
C VAL A 407 -12.70 -8.62 -5.69
N PRO A 408 -12.08 -7.55 -5.17
CA PRO A 408 -10.76 -7.11 -5.61
C PRO A 408 -9.72 -8.21 -5.38
N ARG A 409 -8.83 -8.43 -6.35
CA ARG A 409 -7.78 -9.46 -6.28
C ARG A 409 -6.37 -8.86 -6.34
N TRP A 410 -6.05 -8.05 -5.35
CA TRP A 410 -4.81 -7.26 -5.30
C TRP A 410 -3.55 -8.11 -5.13
N TRP A 411 -3.63 -9.19 -4.35
CA TRP A 411 -2.49 -10.10 -4.16
C TRP A 411 -2.17 -10.93 -5.41
N SER A 412 -3.21 -11.34 -6.13
CA SER A 412 -3.10 -12.09 -7.38
C SER A 412 -2.64 -11.20 -8.55
N ASN A 413 -2.90 -9.89 -8.47
CA ASN A 413 -2.47 -8.94 -9.50
C ASN A 413 -0.94 -8.77 -9.49
N ARG A 414 -0.29 -9.15 -10.59
CA ARG A 414 1.18 -9.11 -10.74
C ARG A 414 1.79 -7.72 -10.60
N PHE A 415 1.00 -6.64 -10.73
CA PHE A 415 1.49 -5.25 -10.61
C PHE A 415 1.37 -4.67 -9.20
N PHE A 416 0.80 -5.41 -8.25
CA PHE A 416 0.63 -4.96 -6.87
C PHE A 416 1.10 -6.01 -5.87
N LYS A 417 0.74 -7.28 -6.07
CA LYS A 417 1.12 -8.41 -5.21
C LYS A 417 0.72 -8.27 -3.73
N GLY A 418 -0.26 -7.40 -3.47
CA GLY A 418 -0.85 -7.12 -2.16
C GLY A 418 -1.54 -5.76 -2.19
N SER A 419 -1.93 -5.24 -1.03
CA SER A 419 -2.58 -3.94 -0.89
C SER A 419 -1.60 -2.84 -0.46
N TYR A 420 -0.92 -3.02 0.67
CA TYR A 420 0.03 -2.05 1.22
C TYR A 420 1.00 -2.73 2.19
N SER A 421 2.11 -2.08 2.50
CA SER A 421 3.11 -2.62 3.42
C SER A 421 2.69 -2.52 4.89
N ASN A 422 3.20 -3.43 5.71
CA ASN A 422 3.07 -3.44 7.16
C ASN A 422 4.45 -3.60 7.78
N TRP A 423 4.63 -3.11 9.01
CA TRP A 423 5.91 -3.18 9.72
C TRP A 423 5.97 -4.43 10.62
N PRO A 424 6.72 -5.48 10.23
CA PRO A 424 6.79 -6.70 11.04
C PRO A 424 7.78 -6.59 12.19
N VAL A 425 7.50 -7.29 13.28
CA VAL A 425 8.42 -7.47 14.39
C VAL A 425 9.72 -8.13 13.90
N GLY A 426 10.85 -7.56 14.31
CA GLY A 426 12.18 -8.02 13.90
C GLY A 426 12.79 -7.25 12.72
N VAL A 427 12.06 -6.32 12.11
CA VAL A 427 12.65 -5.27 11.26
C VAL A 427 12.80 -4.01 12.10
N ASN A 428 14.04 -3.55 12.31
CA ASN A 428 14.26 -2.30 12.99
C ASN A 428 14.39 -1.12 12.01
N ARG A 429 14.62 0.09 12.54
CA ARG A 429 14.74 1.30 11.73
C ARG A 429 15.89 1.25 10.72
N TYR A 430 17.00 0.60 11.07
CA TYR A 430 18.15 0.43 10.19
C TYR A 430 17.81 -0.42 8.97
N GLU A 431 17.18 -1.58 9.17
CA GLU A 431 16.76 -2.44 8.06
C GLU A 431 15.64 -1.78 7.23
N TYR A 432 14.76 -0.99 7.86
CA TYR A 432 13.79 -0.20 7.14
C TYR A 432 14.45 0.87 6.25
N ASP A 433 15.46 1.60 6.75
CA ASP A 433 16.21 2.56 5.94
C ASP A 433 16.97 1.92 4.77
N GLN A 434 17.43 0.68 4.96
CA GLN A 434 17.98 -0.12 3.86
C GLN A 434 16.94 -0.38 2.77
N LEU A 435 15.65 -0.53 3.08
CA LEU A 435 14.59 -0.65 2.06
C LEU A 435 14.50 0.59 1.17
N ARG A 436 14.75 1.77 1.73
CA ARG A 436 14.70 3.09 1.07
C ARG A 436 15.96 3.42 0.28
N ALA A 437 17.10 2.91 0.73
CA ALA A 437 18.41 3.32 0.21
C ALA A 437 18.60 3.05 -1.29
N PRO A 438 19.22 3.97 -2.06
CA PRO A 438 19.54 3.74 -3.45
C PRO A 438 20.63 2.67 -3.62
N VAL A 439 20.70 2.05 -4.80
CA VAL A 439 21.67 1.00 -5.14
C VAL A 439 22.50 1.42 -6.35
N GLY A 440 23.81 1.16 -6.28
CA GLY A 440 24.75 1.45 -7.38
C GLY A 440 24.84 2.93 -7.75
N GLY A 441 24.38 3.83 -6.86
CA GLY A 441 24.32 5.27 -7.10
C GLY A 441 23.32 5.71 -8.18
N ARG A 442 22.52 4.78 -8.74
CA ARG A 442 21.66 5.05 -9.91
C ARG A 442 20.25 4.47 -9.85
N VAL A 443 20.01 3.47 -9.00
CA VAL A 443 18.70 2.85 -8.79
C VAL A 443 18.12 3.37 -7.48
N TYR A 444 17.09 4.18 -7.58
CA TYR A 444 16.37 4.78 -6.45
C TYR A 444 15.04 4.08 -6.26
N PHE A 445 14.52 4.10 -5.04
CA PHE A 445 13.25 3.45 -4.67
C PHE A 445 12.33 4.48 -4.07
N THR A 446 11.03 4.39 -4.40
CA THR A 446 9.98 5.21 -3.82
C THR A 446 8.69 4.40 -3.70
N GLY A 447 7.67 4.97 -3.06
CA GLY A 447 6.39 4.31 -2.75
C GLY A 447 6.11 4.31 -1.26
N GLU A 448 4.89 3.96 -0.85
CA GLU A 448 4.48 3.97 0.56
C GLU A 448 5.44 3.18 1.46
N HIS A 449 5.98 2.05 0.97
CA HIS A 449 6.96 1.21 1.67
C HIS A 449 8.33 1.89 1.91
N THR A 450 8.57 3.07 1.34
CA THR A 450 9.77 3.89 1.59
C THR A 450 9.49 5.18 2.38
N SER A 451 8.24 5.40 2.81
CA SER A 451 7.86 6.57 3.61
C SER A 451 8.49 6.50 4.99
N GLU A 452 9.12 7.60 5.44
CA GLU A 452 9.80 7.66 6.74
C GLU A 452 8.89 7.22 7.89
N HIS A 453 7.65 7.68 7.94
CA HIS A 453 6.76 7.46 9.08
C HIS A 453 5.38 6.93 8.67
N TYR A 454 5.04 6.92 7.38
CA TYR A 454 3.65 6.76 6.94
C TYR A 454 3.49 5.64 5.90
N ASN A 455 4.25 4.55 6.02
CA ASN A 455 4.00 3.35 5.23
C ASN A 455 2.57 2.85 5.45
N GLY A 456 1.97 2.23 4.44
CA GLY A 456 0.55 1.84 4.44
C GLY A 456 -0.39 2.87 3.81
N TYR A 457 0.00 4.14 3.72
CA TYR A 457 -0.93 5.24 3.41
C TYR A 457 -0.66 5.99 2.10
N VAL A 458 -1.72 6.64 1.59
CA VAL A 458 -1.68 7.50 0.40
C VAL A 458 -0.75 8.70 0.59
N HIS A 459 -0.86 9.41 1.73
CA HIS A 459 0.05 10.52 2.03
C HIS A 459 1.50 10.05 2.21
N GLY A 460 1.70 8.82 2.71
CA GLY A 460 3.01 8.19 2.75
C GLY A 460 3.64 8.01 1.37
N ALA A 461 2.88 7.50 0.40
CA ALA A 461 3.34 7.39 -0.99
C ALA A 461 3.64 8.77 -1.61
N TYR A 462 2.79 9.77 -1.36
CA TYR A 462 2.98 11.14 -1.84
C TYR A 462 4.28 11.76 -1.29
N LEU A 463 4.48 11.70 0.03
CA LEU A 463 5.66 12.24 0.69
C LEU A 463 6.93 11.48 0.32
N ALA A 464 6.86 10.14 0.23
CA ALA A 464 8.00 9.33 -0.22
C ALA A 464 8.43 9.66 -1.66
N GLY A 465 7.48 10.05 -2.53
CA GLY A 465 7.78 10.55 -3.87
C GLY A 465 8.64 11.82 -3.84
N ILE A 466 8.30 12.76 -2.95
CA ILE A 466 9.07 13.99 -2.73
C ILE A 466 10.45 13.66 -2.14
N ASP A 467 10.50 12.89 -1.05
CA ASP A 467 11.75 12.52 -0.37
C ASP A 467 12.74 11.85 -1.34
N SER A 468 12.25 10.90 -2.14
CA SER A 468 13.09 10.15 -3.08
C SER A 468 13.61 11.04 -4.22
N ALA A 469 12.77 11.97 -4.69
CA ALA A 469 13.18 12.97 -5.67
C ALA A 469 14.25 13.89 -5.09
N ASP A 470 14.10 14.34 -3.84
CA ASP A 470 15.09 15.20 -3.17
C ASP A 470 16.41 14.49 -2.91
N ILE A 471 16.40 13.21 -2.54
CA ILE A 471 17.65 12.41 -2.40
C ILE A 471 18.37 12.32 -3.76
N LEU A 472 17.63 12.04 -4.85
CA LEU A 472 18.22 12.01 -6.19
C LEU A 472 18.75 13.39 -6.61
N MET A 473 17.98 14.46 -6.41
CA MET A 473 18.38 15.81 -6.76
C MET A 473 19.62 16.26 -5.99
N ASN A 474 19.74 15.91 -4.71
CA ASN A 474 20.96 16.18 -3.93
C ASN A 474 22.17 15.39 -4.43
N LYS A 475 21.98 14.16 -4.91
CA LYS A 475 23.06 13.42 -5.58
C LYS A 475 23.48 14.10 -6.88
N VAL A 476 22.52 14.51 -7.71
CA VAL A 476 22.79 15.11 -9.03
C VAL A 476 23.42 16.50 -8.91
N LEU A 477 22.88 17.36 -8.05
CA LEU A 477 23.30 18.75 -7.93
C LEU A 477 24.48 18.96 -6.98
N ASN A 478 24.53 18.18 -5.90
CA ASN A 478 25.46 18.41 -4.78
C ASN A 478 26.41 17.23 -4.52
N ASN A 479 26.31 16.14 -5.29
CA ASN A 479 27.07 14.90 -5.09
C ASN A 479 26.99 14.33 -3.66
N VAL A 480 25.83 14.50 -3.01
CA VAL A 480 25.58 13.97 -1.67
C VAL A 480 25.13 12.51 -1.77
N GLU A 481 25.80 11.64 -1.03
CA GLU A 481 25.41 10.22 -0.92
C GLU A 481 24.34 10.01 0.15
N PHE A 482 23.39 9.12 -0.13
CA PHE A 482 22.44 8.66 0.88
C PHE A 482 23.17 7.84 1.94
N LYS A 483 22.98 8.20 3.21
CA LYS A 483 23.54 7.46 4.35
C LYS A 483 22.39 6.77 5.09
N VAL A 484 22.41 5.44 5.10
CA VAL A 484 21.59 4.65 6.01
C VAL A 484 22.00 5.02 7.43
N ARG A 485 21.04 5.36 8.30
CA ARG A 485 21.32 5.62 9.73
C ARG A 485 22.06 4.42 10.32
N PRO A 486 22.98 4.59 11.27
CA PRO A 486 23.66 3.47 11.90
C PRO A 486 22.66 2.60 12.68
N LYS A 487 22.96 1.30 12.82
CA LYS A 487 22.08 0.36 13.53
C LYS A 487 22.03 0.61 15.04
N TYR A 488 23.14 1.09 15.58
CA TYR A 488 23.30 1.46 16.98
C TYR A 488 23.89 2.86 17.01
N ASP A 489 23.50 3.68 17.98
CA ASP A 489 24.15 4.98 18.20
C ASP A 489 25.65 4.74 18.44
N GLU A 490 26.50 5.48 17.74
CA GLU A 490 27.97 5.37 17.89
C GLU A 490 28.50 6.02 19.19
N GLU A 491 27.67 6.18 20.23
CA GLU A 491 28.10 6.70 21.53
C GLU A 491 28.14 5.59 22.60
N GLN A 492 29.27 4.87 22.63
CA GLN A 492 29.98 4.51 23.86
C GLN A 492 31.37 3.96 23.48
N LYS A 493 32.30 4.88 23.18
CA LYS A 493 33.73 4.66 23.35
C LYS A 493 34.38 5.89 23.97
#